data_AF-A0AAD2CHT0-F1
#
_entry.id   AF-A0AAD2CHT0-F1
#
_cell.length_a   1.000
_cell.length_b   1.000
_cell.length_c   1.000
_cell.angle_alpha   90.00
_cell.angle_beta   90.00
_cell.angle_gamma   90.00
#
_symmetry.space_group_name_H-M   'P 1'
#
loop_
_entity.id
_entity.type
_entity.pdbx_description
1 polymer ?
#
loop_
_entity_poly.entity_id
_entity_poly.type
_entity_poly.pdbx_seq_one_letter_code
_entity_poly.pdbx_strand_id
1 'polypeptide(L)'
;MKRLRVSLYQAIKKQIDTRRNGAQLQRNHKYARFIQECMHNLAFQQVRNTNKGKYDADEALVVARFIQQIREGVNGGIDGQDGVSFIQQYYLNKGLKIFKERGKDAAMKELDQLIKRSCWTPISIEKLKPTERKKAVDAMMLLAEKNDGVTIKGRCVFKGNETRDWLSREDTASPTASHEAIICTGVIDAHEGRNVMSMDIPNAFIQTLMPEQEEGDDRVIMKITGLLVDYMIDLDPTYWDFVVIENGRRVIYVVILRARTRMDNCQ
;
A
#
# COMPACT_ATOMS: atom_id res chain seq x y z
N MET A 1 7.13 16.08 -71.07
CA MET A 1 6.02 15.36 -70.38
C MET A 1 6.49 14.18 -69.52
N LYS A 2 7.21 13.17 -70.04
CA LYS A 2 7.64 11.99 -69.24
C LYS A 2 8.59 12.31 -68.07
N ARG A 3 9.59 13.19 -68.24
CA ARG A 3 10.53 13.59 -67.16
C ARG A 3 9.87 14.30 -65.97
N LEU A 4 8.87 15.15 -66.23
CA LEU A 4 8.12 15.86 -65.19
C LEU A 4 7.28 14.92 -64.32
N ARG A 5 6.65 13.88 -64.92
CA ARG A 5 5.90 12.86 -64.17
C ARG A 5 6.80 12.03 -63.24
N VAL A 6 8.01 11.68 -63.68
CA VAL A 6 8.96 10.90 -62.86
C VAL A 6 9.46 11.73 -61.67
N SER A 7 9.78 13.01 -61.90
CA SER A 7 10.19 13.94 -60.83
C SER A 7 9.09 14.14 -59.79
N LEU A 8 7.85 14.35 -60.23
CA LEU A 8 6.69 14.50 -59.33
C LEU A 8 6.47 13.22 -58.49
N TYR A 9 6.56 12.04 -59.11
CA TYR A 9 6.40 10.77 -58.41
C TYR A 9 7.48 10.54 -57.36
N GLN A 10 8.74 10.87 -57.66
CA GLN A 10 9.84 10.79 -56.70
C GLN A 10 9.66 11.76 -55.53
N ALA A 11 9.20 12.99 -55.79
CA ALA A 11 8.91 13.96 -54.74
C ALA A 11 7.76 13.49 -53.81
N ILE A 12 6.69 12.94 -54.38
CA ILE A 12 5.56 12.38 -53.62
C ILE A 12 6.02 11.19 -52.79
N LYS A 13 6.79 10.26 -53.38
CA LYS A 13 7.30 9.08 -52.66
C LYS A 13 8.20 9.49 -51.49
N LYS A 14 9.09 10.47 -51.71
CA LYS A 14 9.95 11.03 -50.66
C LYS A 14 9.12 11.66 -49.53
N GLN A 15 8.04 12.39 -49.84
CA GLN A 15 7.12 12.91 -48.82
C GLN A 15 6.40 11.81 -48.04
N ILE A 16 5.93 10.76 -48.72
CA ILE A 16 5.26 9.62 -48.08
C ILE A 16 6.22 8.88 -47.13
N ASP A 17 7.45 8.61 -47.58
CA ASP A 17 8.47 7.95 -46.77
C ASP A 17 8.90 8.81 -45.58
N THR A 18 9.01 10.14 -45.76
CA THR A 18 9.28 11.07 -44.66
C THR A 18 8.14 11.09 -43.63
N ARG A 19 6.88 11.04 -44.09
CA ARG A 19 5.70 10.93 -43.20
C ARG A 19 5.64 9.60 -42.45
N ARG A 20 5.97 8.48 -43.13
CA ARG A 20 6.05 7.15 -42.51
C ARG A 20 7.14 7.09 -41.44
N ASN A 21 8.33 7.59 -41.74
CA ASN A 21 9.45 7.62 -40.81
C ASN A 21 9.16 8.54 -39.62
N GLY A 22 8.52 9.70 -39.84
CA GLY A 22 8.05 10.57 -38.77
C GLY A 22 7.02 9.90 -37.87
N ALA A 23 6.05 9.18 -38.43
CA ALA A 23 5.05 8.42 -37.66
C ALA A 23 5.66 7.24 -36.88
N GLN A 24 6.74 6.64 -37.38
CA GLN A 24 7.47 5.57 -36.71
C GLN A 24 8.36 6.12 -35.58
N LEU A 25 9.04 7.26 -35.80
CA LEU A 25 9.77 7.97 -34.74
C LEU A 25 8.84 8.41 -33.62
N GLN A 26 7.67 8.98 -33.93
CA GLN A 26 6.68 9.36 -32.92
C GLN A 26 6.15 8.16 -32.13
N ARG A 27 5.95 7.00 -32.78
CA ARG A 27 5.58 5.75 -32.11
C ARG A 27 6.70 5.26 -31.17
N ASN A 28 7.94 5.26 -31.63
CA ASN A 28 9.09 4.88 -30.81
C ASN A 28 9.31 5.83 -29.63
N HIS A 29 9.10 7.13 -29.83
CA HIS A 29 9.21 8.14 -28.77
C HIS A 29 8.07 7.99 -27.75
N LYS A 30 6.83 7.71 -28.19
CA LYS A 30 5.71 7.35 -27.30
C LYS A 30 6.00 6.07 -26.51
N TYR A 31 6.60 5.07 -27.14
CA TYR A 31 6.95 3.80 -26.48
C TYR A 31 8.08 4.00 -25.46
N ALA A 32 9.10 4.78 -25.78
CA ALA A 32 10.17 5.15 -24.85
C ALA A 32 9.63 5.96 -23.65
N ARG A 33 8.71 6.92 -23.91
CA ARG A 33 8.03 7.69 -22.87
C ARG A 33 7.15 6.80 -21.99
N PHE A 34 6.43 5.85 -22.57
CA PHE A 34 5.65 4.85 -21.84
C PHE A 34 6.53 3.94 -20.97
N ILE A 35 7.71 3.53 -21.46
CA ILE A 35 8.67 2.76 -20.66
C ILE A 35 9.24 3.60 -19.52
N GLN A 36 9.62 4.86 -19.78
CA GLN A 36 10.05 5.78 -18.72
C GLN A 36 8.94 6.05 -17.71
N GLU A 37 7.70 6.24 -18.14
CA GLU A 37 6.54 6.33 -17.25
C GLU A 37 6.36 5.04 -16.43
N CYS A 38 6.54 3.85 -17.00
CA CYS A 38 6.49 2.59 -16.25
C CYS A 38 7.62 2.45 -15.22
N MET A 39 8.79 3.03 -15.51
CA MET A 39 9.96 2.98 -14.62
C MET A 39 9.88 4.03 -13.49
N HIS A 40 9.30 5.20 -13.77
CA HIS A 40 9.31 6.35 -12.86
C HIS A 40 7.96 6.65 -12.19
N ASN A 41 6.84 6.20 -12.75
CA ASN A 41 5.56 6.34 -12.07
C ASN A 41 5.45 5.30 -10.95
N LEU A 42 5.23 5.80 -9.74
CA LEU A 42 4.68 5.08 -8.57
C LEU A 42 3.25 4.56 -8.83
N ALA A 43 2.81 4.43 -10.09
CA ALA A 43 1.47 4.02 -10.46
C ALA A 43 1.13 2.72 -9.75
N PHE A 44 0.21 2.88 -8.80
CA PHE A 44 -0.44 1.83 -8.05
C PHE A 44 -0.86 0.72 -9.02
N GLN A 45 -0.10 -0.38 -9.09
CA GLN A 45 -0.48 -1.58 -9.84
C GLN A 45 -1.73 -2.28 -9.24
N GLN A 46 -2.43 -1.63 -8.31
CA GLN A 46 -3.65 -2.14 -7.66
C GLN A 46 -4.84 -1.18 -7.72
N VAL A 47 -4.69 0.04 -8.23
CA VAL A 47 -5.88 0.86 -8.53
C VAL A 47 -6.47 0.32 -9.83
N ARG A 48 -7.74 -0.11 -9.79
CA ARG A 48 -8.49 -0.52 -10.99
C ARG A 48 -8.23 0.50 -12.11
N ASN A 49 -8.13 0.01 -13.34
CA ASN A 49 -7.90 0.81 -14.57
C ASN A 49 -8.92 1.96 -14.76
N THR A 50 -9.96 2.02 -13.91
CA THR A 50 -11.05 3.00 -13.85
C THR A 50 -10.67 4.36 -13.26
N ASN A 51 -9.56 4.50 -12.53
CA ASN A 51 -9.14 5.80 -11.93
C ASN A 51 -7.95 6.45 -12.66
N LYS A 52 -7.91 6.35 -14.00
CA LYS A 52 -6.98 7.14 -14.80
C LYS A 52 -7.64 8.48 -15.15
N GLY A 53 -7.44 9.49 -14.29
CA GLY A 53 -7.75 10.87 -14.65
C GLY A 53 -6.87 11.31 -15.82
N LYS A 54 -7.47 11.96 -16.83
CA LYS A 54 -6.70 12.67 -17.85
C LYS A 54 -6.35 14.03 -17.28
N TYR A 55 -5.06 14.32 -17.14
CA TYR A 55 -4.59 15.65 -16.79
C TYR A 55 -4.62 16.53 -18.02
N ASP A 56 -5.03 17.79 -17.85
CA ASP A 56 -4.81 18.81 -18.88
C ASP A 56 -3.32 19.16 -19.00
N ALA A 57 -2.90 19.77 -20.12
CA ALA A 57 -1.49 20.10 -20.37
C ALA A 57 -0.93 21.04 -19.30
N ASP A 58 -1.74 22.00 -18.84
CA ASP A 58 -1.35 22.97 -17.82
C ASP A 58 -1.27 22.30 -16.42
N GLU A 59 -2.22 21.43 -16.10
CA GLU A 59 -2.19 20.64 -14.86
C GLU A 59 -0.97 19.72 -14.81
N ALA A 60 -0.68 19.02 -15.92
CA ALA A 60 0.48 18.15 -16.02
C ALA A 60 1.80 18.92 -15.85
N LEU A 61 1.88 20.15 -16.38
CA LEU A 61 3.05 21.01 -16.21
C LEU A 61 3.25 21.42 -14.74
N VAL A 62 2.18 21.80 -14.06
CA VAL A 62 2.21 22.15 -12.63
C VAL A 62 2.65 20.96 -11.79
N VAL A 63 2.07 19.78 -12.02
CA VAL A 63 2.44 18.53 -11.33
C VAL A 63 3.91 18.17 -11.60
N ALA A 64 4.37 18.26 -12.85
CA ALA A 64 5.75 18.00 -13.21
C ALA A 64 6.73 18.95 -12.50
N ARG A 65 6.38 20.24 -12.40
CA ARG A 65 7.18 21.25 -11.69
C ARG A 65 7.29 20.94 -10.20
N PHE A 66 6.18 20.54 -9.54
CA PHE A 66 6.22 20.12 -8.14
C PHE A 66 7.08 18.86 -7.93
N ILE A 67 6.94 17.84 -8.80
CA ILE A 67 7.77 16.63 -8.74
C ILE A 67 9.24 16.99 -8.89
N GLN A 68 9.56 17.89 -9.82
CA GLN A 68 10.92 18.33 -10.06
C GLN A 68 11.48 19.12 -8.86
N GLN A 69 10.71 20.01 -8.27
CA GLN A 69 11.12 20.76 -7.08
C GLN A 69 11.35 19.85 -5.88
N ILE A 70 10.50 18.83 -5.67
CA ILE A 70 10.71 17.81 -4.63
C ILE A 70 12.00 17.03 -4.91
N ARG A 71 12.21 16.61 -6.16
CA ARG A 71 13.42 15.88 -6.56
C ARG A 71 14.68 16.73 -6.35
N GLU A 72 14.63 18.00 -6.71
CA GLU A 72 15.72 18.95 -6.52
C GLU A 72 15.97 19.21 -5.03
N GLY A 73 14.93 19.33 -4.20
CA GLY A 73 15.07 19.43 -2.74
C GLY A 73 15.65 18.16 -2.09
N VAL A 74 15.33 16.99 -2.62
CA VAL A 74 15.87 15.69 -2.14
C VAL A 74 17.30 15.47 -2.62
N ASN A 75 17.61 15.77 -3.89
CA ASN A 75 18.92 15.48 -4.49
C ASN A 75 19.93 16.62 -4.35
N GLY A 76 19.46 17.86 -4.15
CA GLY A 76 20.27 19.08 -4.15
C GLY A 76 20.56 19.64 -2.76
N GLY A 77 19.79 19.24 -1.74
CA GLY A 77 19.97 19.72 -0.38
C GLY A 77 19.68 21.22 -0.20
N ILE A 78 19.58 21.64 1.05
CA ILE A 78 19.80 23.03 1.45
C ILE A 78 21.24 23.04 1.98
N ASP A 79 22.10 23.91 1.45
CA ASP A 79 23.50 24.07 1.88
C ASP A 79 24.39 22.81 1.79
N GLY A 80 24.24 22.00 0.73
CA GLY A 80 25.15 20.88 0.44
C GLY A 80 24.97 19.64 1.31
N GLN A 81 23.87 19.54 2.06
CA GLN A 81 23.46 18.31 2.75
C GLN A 81 22.44 17.55 1.91
N ASP A 82 22.70 16.27 1.59
CA ASP A 82 21.75 15.40 0.88
C ASP A 82 20.35 15.47 1.52
N GLY A 83 19.32 15.70 0.70
CA GLY A 83 17.95 15.79 1.21
C GLY A 83 17.45 14.44 1.74
N VAL A 84 16.62 14.49 2.79
CA VAL A 84 16.17 13.28 3.49
C VAL A 84 14.98 12.67 2.75
N SER A 85 15.13 11.44 2.24
CA SER A 85 14.03 10.66 1.66
C SER A 85 13.27 9.91 2.75
N PHE A 86 11.95 10.05 2.77
CA PHE A 86 11.08 9.30 3.68
C PHE A 86 10.99 7.82 3.30
N ILE A 87 10.73 6.96 4.29
CA ILE A 87 10.59 5.51 4.10
C ILE A 87 9.53 5.20 3.04
N GLN A 88 9.97 4.68 1.90
CA GLN A 88 9.08 4.25 0.82
C GLN A 88 8.47 2.88 1.15
N GLN A 89 7.14 2.81 1.06
CA GLN A 89 6.40 1.56 1.27
C GLN A 89 5.94 0.96 -0.08
N TYR A 90 5.94 -0.36 -0.16
CA TYR A 90 5.54 -1.12 -1.33
C TYR A 90 4.51 -2.19 -0.98
N TYR A 91 3.50 -2.37 -1.82
CA TYR A 91 2.63 -3.54 -1.76
C TYR A 91 3.42 -4.84 -1.94
N LEU A 92 2.96 -5.93 -1.32
CA LEU A 92 3.63 -7.23 -1.35
C LEU A 92 4.20 -7.62 -2.72
N ASN A 93 3.41 -7.63 -3.79
CA ASN A 93 3.88 -8.03 -5.11
C ASN A 93 5.05 -7.19 -5.64
N LYS A 94 5.09 -5.89 -5.33
CA LYS A 94 6.18 -5.00 -5.72
C LYS A 94 7.35 -5.12 -4.75
N GLY A 95 7.07 -5.18 -3.45
CA GLY A 95 8.07 -5.38 -2.41
C GLY A 95 8.84 -6.70 -2.60
N LEU A 96 8.19 -7.77 -3.04
CA LEU A 96 8.85 -9.04 -3.37
C LEU A 96 9.76 -8.93 -4.60
N LYS A 97 9.43 -8.08 -5.59
CA LYS A 97 10.32 -7.84 -6.74
C LYS A 97 11.57 -7.06 -6.34
N ILE A 98 11.43 -6.12 -5.40
CA ILE A 98 12.51 -5.24 -4.95
C ILE A 98 13.40 -5.96 -3.92
N PHE A 99 12.79 -6.47 -2.85
CA PHE A 99 13.48 -7.03 -1.69
C PHE A 99 13.69 -8.55 -1.78
N LYS A 100 13.01 -9.25 -2.70
CA LYS A 100 13.14 -10.69 -2.93
C LYS A 100 12.92 -11.47 -1.62
N GLU A 101 13.84 -12.37 -1.27
CA GLU A 101 13.75 -13.22 -0.07
C GLU A 101 13.60 -12.40 1.23
N ARG A 102 14.35 -11.30 1.38
CA ARG A 102 14.23 -10.40 2.54
C ARG A 102 12.80 -9.86 2.72
N GLY A 103 12.10 -9.62 1.60
CA GLY A 103 10.71 -9.17 1.60
C GLY A 103 9.74 -10.28 1.99
N LYS A 104 10.00 -11.52 1.54
CA LYS A 104 9.22 -12.70 1.92
C LYS A 104 9.37 -12.98 3.41
N ASP A 105 10.59 -13.00 3.93
CA ASP A 105 10.86 -13.21 5.35
C ASP A 105 10.19 -12.16 6.22
N ALA A 106 10.22 -10.89 5.80
CA ALA A 106 9.53 -9.81 6.50
C ALA A 106 8.00 -9.98 6.51
N ALA A 107 7.40 -10.44 5.40
CA ALA A 107 5.97 -10.72 5.33
C ALA A 107 5.58 -11.93 6.19
N MET A 108 6.35 -13.03 6.12
CA MET A 108 6.12 -14.22 6.93
C MET A 108 6.28 -13.93 8.43
N LYS A 109 7.30 -13.17 8.82
CA LYS A 109 7.51 -12.75 10.22
C LYS A 109 6.34 -11.94 10.76
N GLU A 110 5.75 -11.06 9.95
CA GLU A 110 4.57 -10.28 10.34
C GLU A 110 3.33 -11.17 10.49
N LEU A 111 3.08 -12.08 9.54
CA LEU A 111 1.96 -13.02 9.60
C LEU A 111 2.07 -13.97 10.81
N ASP A 112 3.26 -14.54 11.04
CA ASP A 112 3.56 -15.41 12.18
C ASP A 112 3.24 -14.72 13.51
N GLN A 113 3.59 -13.44 13.61
CA GLN A 113 3.29 -12.61 14.78
C GLN A 113 1.81 -12.35 15.02
N LEU A 114 0.99 -12.34 13.96
CA LEU A 114 -0.46 -12.17 14.03
C LEU A 114 -1.15 -13.48 14.39
N ILE A 115 -0.70 -14.59 13.81
CA ILE A 115 -1.20 -15.95 14.10
C ILE A 115 -0.90 -16.34 15.55
N LYS A 116 0.35 -16.18 16.02
CA LYS A 116 0.76 -16.52 17.40
C LYS A 116 0.02 -15.77 18.49
N ARG A 117 -0.50 -14.58 18.18
CA ARG A 117 -1.28 -13.75 19.11
C ARG A 117 -2.78 -13.95 18.99
N SER A 118 -3.21 -14.92 18.15
CA SER A 118 -4.62 -15.18 17.86
C SER A 118 -5.37 -13.91 17.49
N CYS A 119 -4.75 -13.08 16.63
CA CYS A 119 -5.36 -11.81 16.20
C CYS A 119 -6.70 -12.04 15.48
N TRP A 120 -6.84 -13.19 14.85
CA TRP A 120 -8.04 -13.62 14.12
C TRP A 120 -8.19 -15.14 14.15
N THR A 121 -9.37 -15.63 13.79
CA THR A 121 -9.62 -17.06 13.53
C THR A 121 -10.15 -17.24 12.12
N PRO A 122 -9.81 -18.33 11.43
CA PRO A 122 -10.46 -18.66 10.17
C PRO A 122 -11.94 -18.99 10.39
N ILE A 123 -12.78 -18.66 9.40
CA ILE A 123 -14.22 -18.99 9.38
C ILE A 123 -14.61 -19.52 8.00
N SER A 124 -15.40 -20.59 7.99
CA SER A 124 -15.95 -21.17 6.76
C SER A 124 -17.01 -20.25 6.17
N ILE A 125 -17.10 -20.20 4.84
CA ILE A 125 -18.07 -19.34 4.14
C ILE A 125 -19.52 -19.66 4.52
N GLU A 126 -19.82 -20.92 4.81
CA GLU A 126 -21.16 -21.37 5.22
C GLU A 126 -21.61 -20.76 6.56
N LYS A 127 -20.66 -20.35 7.41
CA LYS A 127 -20.93 -19.75 8.72
C LYS A 127 -20.94 -18.21 8.70
N LEU A 128 -20.72 -17.61 7.53
CA LEU A 128 -20.76 -16.15 7.34
C LEU A 128 -22.19 -15.69 7.05
N LYS A 129 -22.62 -14.62 7.72
CA LYS A 129 -23.86 -13.93 7.35
C LYS A 129 -23.68 -13.22 6.00
N PRO A 130 -24.76 -13.05 5.19
CA PRO A 130 -24.68 -12.31 3.93
C PRO A 130 -24.20 -10.86 4.11
N THR A 131 -24.57 -10.23 5.23
CA THR A 131 -24.15 -8.88 5.63
C THR A 131 -22.65 -8.82 5.92
N GLU A 132 -22.14 -9.75 6.72
CA GLU A 132 -20.72 -9.93 7.03
C GLU A 132 -19.88 -10.16 5.76
N ARG A 133 -20.36 -11.01 4.84
CA ARG A 133 -19.66 -11.25 3.58
C ARG A 133 -19.60 -10.00 2.70
N LYS A 134 -20.65 -9.17 2.71
CA LYS A 134 -20.68 -7.91 1.95
C LYS A 134 -19.78 -6.84 2.56
N LYS A 135 -19.64 -6.84 3.90
CA LYS A 135 -18.78 -5.92 4.66
C LYS A 135 -17.34 -6.41 4.82
N ALA A 136 -17.01 -7.62 4.35
CA ALA A 136 -15.67 -8.17 4.46
C ALA A 136 -14.65 -7.30 3.73
N VAL A 137 -13.58 -6.92 4.42
CA VAL A 137 -12.56 -6.00 3.89
C VAL A 137 -11.29 -6.76 3.56
N ASP A 138 -10.66 -6.39 2.45
CA ASP A 138 -9.41 -7.01 2.02
C ASP A 138 -8.24 -6.72 2.98
N ALA A 139 -7.45 -7.73 3.29
CA ALA A 139 -6.14 -7.59 3.92
C ALA A 139 -5.07 -7.17 2.90
N MET A 140 -4.14 -6.33 3.33
CA MET A 140 -3.06 -5.80 2.50
C MET A 140 -1.72 -5.87 3.24
N MET A 141 -0.70 -6.43 2.61
CA MET A 141 0.66 -6.44 3.16
C MET A 141 1.52 -5.36 2.50
N LEU A 142 2.12 -4.52 3.34
CA LEU A 142 3.05 -3.46 2.97
C LEU A 142 4.45 -3.80 3.45
N LEU A 143 5.44 -3.63 2.57
CA LEU A 143 6.86 -3.86 2.82
C LEU A 143 7.61 -2.54 2.69
N ALA A 144 8.47 -2.24 3.66
CA ALA A 144 9.28 -1.04 3.65
C ALA A 144 10.67 -1.31 4.23
N GLU A 145 11.69 -0.70 3.66
CA GLU A 145 13.04 -0.73 4.21
C GLU A 145 13.17 0.30 5.32
N LYS A 146 13.72 -0.09 6.48
CA LYS A 146 14.03 0.84 7.55
C LYS A 146 15.27 1.66 7.18
N ASN A 147 15.46 2.78 7.89
CA ASN A 147 16.62 3.66 7.73
C ASN A 147 17.96 2.97 8.05
N ASP A 148 17.94 1.75 8.63
CA ASP A 148 19.14 0.95 8.85
C ASP A 148 19.68 0.29 7.56
N GLY A 149 18.93 0.33 6.45
CA GLY A 149 19.33 -0.23 5.15
C GLY A 149 19.42 -1.76 5.11
N VAL A 150 19.06 -2.44 6.21
CA VAL A 150 19.20 -3.90 6.35
C VAL A 150 17.84 -4.52 6.69
N THR A 151 17.05 -3.88 7.53
CA THR A 151 15.79 -4.44 8.00
C THR A 151 14.64 -4.08 7.06
N ILE A 152 14.00 -5.10 6.50
CA ILE A 152 12.70 -4.94 5.83
C ILE A 152 11.60 -5.15 6.87
N LYS A 153 10.68 -4.20 6.96
CA LYS A 153 9.51 -4.27 7.83
C LYS A 153 8.26 -4.60 7.01
N GLY A 154 7.61 -5.70 7.35
CA GLY A 154 6.25 -6.01 6.92
C GLY A 154 5.22 -5.35 7.83
N ARG A 155 4.09 -4.97 7.26
CA ARG A 155 2.89 -4.53 7.98
C ARG A 155 1.66 -5.12 7.30
N CYS A 156 0.91 -5.95 8.01
CA CYS A 156 -0.41 -6.38 7.55
C CYS A 156 -1.43 -5.33 7.95
N VAL A 157 -2.20 -4.83 6.99
CA VAL A 157 -3.09 -3.69 7.15
C VAL A 157 -4.47 -4.04 6.62
N PHE A 158 -5.47 -3.66 7.40
CA PHE A 158 -6.87 -3.70 7.01
C PHE A 158 -7.16 -2.53 6.06
N LYS A 159 -7.75 -2.80 4.89
CA LYS A 159 -7.92 -1.80 3.83
C LYS A 159 -9.03 -0.79 4.18
N GLY A 160 -8.65 0.26 4.92
CA GLY A 160 -9.54 1.29 5.48
C GLY A 160 -10.43 2.06 4.49
N ASN A 161 -10.10 2.08 3.20
CA ASN A 161 -10.92 2.77 2.19
C ASN A 161 -12.33 2.19 2.10
N GLU A 162 -12.48 0.87 2.28
CA GLU A 162 -13.78 0.20 2.21
C GLU A 162 -14.57 0.41 3.52
N THR A 163 -13.89 0.69 4.62
CA THR A 163 -14.49 0.75 5.96
C THR A 163 -15.07 2.12 6.34
N ARG A 164 -14.72 3.16 5.58
CA ARG A 164 -15.17 4.56 5.82
C ARG A 164 -16.68 4.75 5.72
N ASP A 165 -17.39 3.87 5.01
CA ASP A 165 -18.82 4.01 4.79
C ASP A 165 -19.65 3.54 6.00
N TRP A 166 -19.06 2.78 6.93
CA TRP A 166 -19.78 2.19 8.07
C TRP A 166 -19.07 2.28 9.43
N LEU A 167 -17.84 2.79 9.51
CA LEU A 167 -17.25 3.23 10.78
C LEU A 167 -17.38 4.74 10.94
N SER A 168 -17.86 5.19 12.10
CA SER A 168 -17.91 6.61 12.42
C SER A 168 -16.51 7.17 12.71
N ARG A 169 -16.38 8.50 12.64
CA ARG A 169 -15.11 9.16 13.00
C ARG A 169 -14.85 9.03 14.49
N GLU A 170 -15.91 9.05 15.29
CA GLU A 170 -15.87 8.90 16.74
C GLU A 170 -15.31 7.53 17.15
N ASP A 171 -15.67 6.46 16.43
CA ASP A 171 -15.24 5.08 16.68
C ASP A 171 -13.77 4.82 16.26
N THR A 172 -13.28 5.61 15.31
CA THR A 172 -11.91 5.47 14.77
C THR A 172 -10.91 6.39 15.48
N ALA A 173 -11.39 7.42 16.18
CA ALA A 173 -10.53 8.38 16.85
C ALA A 173 -9.93 7.79 18.13
N SER A 174 -8.60 7.84 18.24
CA SER A 174 -7.89 7.54 19.49
C SER A 174 -7.56 8.85 20.21
N PRO A 175 -7.72 8.93 21.55
CA PRO A 175 -7.12 10.01 22.31
C PRO A 175 -5.62 10.00 22.04
N THR A 176 -5.10 11.13 21.56
CA THR A 176 -3.68 11.32 21.26
C THR A 176 -3.23 12.48 22.13
N ALA A 177 -2.25 12.24 23.01
CA ALA A 177 -1.66 13.32 23.79
C ALA A 177 -1.02 14.36 22.83
N SER A 178 -1.10 15.64 23.18
CA SER A 178 -0.49 16.67 22.35
C SER A 178 1.03 16.50 22.34
N HIS A 179 1.65 16.66 21.16
CA HIS A 179 3.10 16.54 21.01
C HIS A 179 3.84 17.57 21.88
N GLU A 180 3.27 18.79 21.97
CA GLU A 180 3.77 19.87 22.83
C GLU A 180 3.79 19.45 24.30
N ALA A 181 2.73 18.81 24.82
CA ALA A 181 2.70 18.37 26.21
C ALA A 181 3.78 17.33 26.52
N ILE A 182 3.99 16.35 25.61
CA ILE A 182 5.03 15.32 25.77
C ILE A 182 6.43 15.95 25.82
N ILE A 183 6.69 16.94 24.95
CA ILE A 183 7.97 17.67 24.96
C ILE A 183 8.12 18.48 26.25
N CYS A 184 7.08 19.21 26.66
CA CYS A 184 7.11 20.00 27.90
C CYS A 184 7.43 19.13 29.11
N THR A 185 6.81 17.96 29.24
CA THR A 185 7.12 17.03 30.35
C THR A 185 8.56 16.55 30.29
N GLY A 186 9.08 16.23 29.09
CA GLY A 186 10.48 15.84 28.93
C GLY A 186 11.47 16.95 29.31
N VAL A 187 11.16 18.22 29.00
CA VAL A 187 11.99 19.38 29.39
C VAL A 187 12.00 19.58 30.90
N ILE A 188 10.85 19.45 31.56
CA ILE A 188 10.74 19.58 33.02
C ILE A 188 11.52 18.45 33.71
N ASP A 189 11.32 17.20 33.28
CA ASP A 189 12.00 16.04 33.84
C ASP A 189 13.53 16.17 33.69
N ALA A 190 14.01 16.71 32.56
CA ALA A 190 15.42 16.99 32.34
C ALA A 190 15.94 18.13 33.22
N HIS A 191 15.17 19.22 33.38
CA HIS A 191 15.55 20.36 34.22
C HIS A 191 15.67 19.98 35.70
N GLU A 192 14.74 19.16 36.19
CA GLU A 192 14.71 18.70 37.58
C GLU A 192 15.58 17.47 37.85
N GLY A 193 16.23 16.90 36.82
CA GLY A 193 17.09 15.73 36.94
C GLY A 193 16.34 14.46 37.36
N ARG A 194 15.11 14.26 36.88
CA ARG A 194 14.28 13.10 37.20
C ARG A 194 14.72 11.87 36.40
N ASN A 195 14.53 10.69 37.00
CA ASN A 195 14.75 9.42 36.31
C ASN A 195 13.56 9.10 35.39
N VAL A 196 13.82 8.99 34.09
CA VAL A 196 12.81 8.68 33.06
C VAL A 196 13.10 7.33 32.42
N MET A 197 12.06 6.52 32.23
CA MET A 197 12.11 5.25 31.49
C MET A 197 11.08 5.27 30.37
N SER A 198 11.48 4.94 29.15
CA SER A 198 10.59 4.75 28.00
C SER A 198 10.61 3.29 27.54
N MET A 199 9.43 2.73 27.24
CA MET A 199 9.30 1.38 26.68
C MET A 199 8.39 1.41 25.46
N ASP A 200 8.82 0.78 24.37
CA ASP A 200 7.98 0.52 23.20
C ASP A 200 7.28 -0.83 23.34
N ILE A 201 5.98 -0.87 23.10
CA ILE A 201 5.19 -2.10 23.10
C ILE A 201 4.99 -2.54 21.65
N PRO A 202 5.69 -3.60 21.18
CA PRO A 202 5.57 -4.04 19.81
C PRO A 202 4.15 -4.53 19.54
N ASN A 203 3.61 -4.10 18.41
CA ASN A 203 2.26 -4.43 17.95
C ASN A 203 1.17 -4.19 19.00
N ALA A 204 1.20 -3.05 19.69
CA ALA A 204 0.16 -2.67 20.65
C ALA A 204 -1.27 -2.73 20.07
N PHE A 205 -1.44 -2.62 18.74
CA PHE A 205 -2.73 -2.62 18.05
C PHE A 205 -3.48 -3.98 18.06
N ILE A 206 -2.78 -5.09 18.29
CA ILE A 206 -3.39 -6.44 18.35
C ILE A 206 -3.46 -7.00 19.76
N GLN A 207 -3.22 -6.18 20.79
CA GLN A 207 -3.27 -6.65 22.17
C GLN A 207 -4.69 -6.59 22.74
N THR A 208 -5.49 -5.63 22.26
CA THR A 208 -6.87 -5.41 22.71
C THR A 208 -7.82 -6.42 22.09
N LEU A 209 -8.60 -7.11 22.92
CA LEU A 209 -9.71 -7.95 22.48
C LEU A 209 -10.83 -7.07 21.92
N MET A 210 -11.46 -7.53 20.84
CA MET A 210 -12.71 -6.94 20.38
C MET A 210 -13.80 -7.18 21.45
N PRO A 211 -14.74 -6.24 21.64
CA PRO A 211 -15.85 -6.45 22.56
C PRO A 211 -16.66 -7.69 22.16
N GLU A 212 -17.20 -8.39 23.16
CA GLU A 212 -18.14 -9.48 22.90
C GLU A 212 -19.36 -8.92 22.16
N GLN A 213 -19.71 -9.56 21.06
CA GLN A 213 -20.82 -9.13 20.22
C GLN A 213 -22.11 -9.81 20.68
N GLU A 214 -23.21 -9.06 20.71
CA GLU A 214 -24.52 -9.62 21.04
C GLU A 214 -25.02 -10.55 19.93
N GLU A 215 -25.94 -11.45 20.28
CA GLU A 215 -26.51 -12.43 19.36
C GLU A 215 -27.36 -11.73 18.29
N GLY A 216 -26.73 -11.35 17.17
CA GLY A 216 -27.38 -10.59 16.11
C GLY A 216 -26.41 -9.69 15.35
N ASP A 217 -25.38 -9.19 16.01
CA ASP A 217 -24.43 -8.26 15.44
C ASP A 217 -23.55 -8.87 14.33
N ASP A 218 -23.09 -8.01 13.42
CA ASP A 218 -22.15 -8.40 12.36
C ASP A 218 -20.73 -8.47 12.93
N ARG A 219 -20.06 -9.61 12.74
CA ARG A 219 -18.62 -9.73 13.03
C ARG A 219 -17.79 -8.88 12.07
N VAL A 220 -16.65 -8.41 12.56
CA VAL A 220 -15.63 -7.78 11.70
C VAL A 220 -14.88 -8.89 10.97
N ILE A 221 -15.20 -9.05 9.68
CA ILE A 221 -14.59 -10.04 8.81
C ILE A 221 -13.50 -9.41 7.95
N MET A 222 -12.33 -10.05 7.94
CA MET A 222 -11.25 -9.73 7.04
C MET A 222 -11.08 -10.82 5.99
N LYS A 223 -10.83 -10.40 4.76
CA LYS A 223 -10.64 -11.25 3.60
C LYS A 223 -9.16 -11.25 3.20
N ILE A 224 -8.50 -12.39 3.32
CA ILE A 224 -7.10 -12.55 2.95
C ILE A 224 -7.03 -13.22 1.59
N THR A 225 -6.28 -12.65 0.64
CA THR A 225 -6.28 -13.11 -0.75
C THR A 225 -4.88 -13.27 -1.35
N GLY A 226 -4.77 -14.16 -2.33
CA GLY A 226 -3.57 -14.31 -3.15
C GLY A 226 -2.38 -14.91 -2.38
N LEU A 227 -1.18 -14.39 -2.62
CA LEU A 227 0.07 -14.91 -2.05
C LEU A 227 0.10 -14.94 -0.52
N LEU A 228 -0.68 -14.08 0.15
CA LEU A 228 -0.77 -14.09 1.61
C LEU A 228 -1.39 -15.37 2.14
N VAL A 229 -2.34 -15.96 1.41
CA VAL A 229 -2.97 -17.24 1.79
C VAL A 229 -1.92 -18.35 1.80
N ASP A 230 -1.02 -18.35 0.81
CA ASP A 230 0.03 -19.35 0.69
C ASP A 230 1.00 -19.27 1.88
N TYR A 231 1.43 -18.06 2.23
CA TYR A 231 2.28 -17.85 3.41
C TYR A 231 1.59 -18.21 4.72
N MET A 232 0.27 -18.03 4.82
CA MET A 232 -0.47 -18.45 6.01
C MET A 232 -0.52 -19.98 6.14
N ILE A 233 -0.75 -20.69 5.04
CA ILE A 233 -0.75 -22.16 5.02
C ILE A 233 0.64 -22.72 5.36
N ASP A 234 1.70 -22.08 4.84
CA ASP A 234 3.08 -22.47 5.13
C ASP A 234 3.41 -22.30 6.63
N LEU A 235 2.83 -21.30 7.29
CA LEU A 235 3.01 -21.04 8.72
C LEU A 235 2.13 -21.95 9.60
N ASP A 236 0.88 -22.16 9.20
CA ASP A 236 -0.08 -22.98 9.91
C ASP A 236 -0.97 -23.76 8.91
N PRO A 237 -0.70 -25.07 8.73
CA PRO A 237 -1.44 -25.91 7.79
C PRO A 237 -2.93 -26.05 8.11
N THR A 238 -3.39 -25.75 9.33
CA THR A 238 -4.82 -25.86 9.71
C THR A 238 -5.72 -24.92 8.90
N TYR A 239 -5.15 -23.86 8.34
CA TYR A 239 -5.86 -22.91 7.48
C TYR A 239 -6.26 -23.52 6.13
N TRP A 240 -5.70 -24.66 5.74
CA TRP A 240 -5.99 -25.33 4.47
C TRP A 240 -7.49 -25.64 4.29
N ASP A 241 -8.16 -26.06 5.35
CA ASP A 241 -9.58 -26.44 5.33
C ASP A 241 -10.53 -25.25 5.10
N PHE A 242 -10.02 -24.02 5.25
CA PHE A 242 -10.77 -22.77 5.10
C PHE A 242 -10.48 -22.06 3.78
N VAL A 243 -9.64 -22.64 2.91
CA VAL A 243 -9.29 -22.05 1.62
C VAL A 243 -10.43 -22.20 0.63
N VAL A 244 -10.86 -21.08 0.06
CA VAL A 244 -11.85 -21.04 -1.02
C VAL A 244 -11.27 -20.36 -2.25
N ILE A 245 -11.68 -20.82 -3.44
CA ILE A 245 -11.30 -20.20 -4.71
C ILE A 245 -12.41 -19.25 -5.15
N GLU A 246 -12.15 -17.95 -5.15
CA GLU A 246 -13.05 -16.93 -5.71
C GLU A 246 -12.37 -16.24 -6.90
N ASN A 247 -13.03 -16.23 -8.07
CA ASN A 247 -12.52 -15.60 -9.29
C ASN A 247 -11.09 -16.05 -9.66
N GLY A 248 -10.78 -17.34 -9.45
CA GLY A 248 -9.46 -17.92 -9.72
C GLY A 248 -8.37 -17.53 -8.72
N ARG A 249 -8.71 -16.93 -7.58
CA ARG A 249 -7.77 -16.60 -6.49
C ARG A 249 -8.11 -17.37 -5.23
N ARG A 250 -7.07 -17.84 -4.52
CA ARG A 250 -7.22 -18.39 -3.16
C ARG A 250 -7.58 -17.27 -2.19
N VAL A 251 -8.56 -17.55 -1.34
CA VAL A 251 -9.15 -16.65 -0.37
C VAL A 251 -9.37 -17.39 0.93
N ILE A 252 -9.07 -16.73 2.06
CA ILE A 252 -9.49 -17.15 3.40
C ILE A 252 -10.25 -16.00 4.03
N TYR A 253 -11.38 -16.31 4.66
CA TYR A 253 -12.11 -15.38 5.49
C TYR A 253 -11.72 -15.61 6.95
N VAL A 254 -11.44 -14.53 7.67
CA VAL A 254 -11.08 -14.57 9.09
C VAL A 254 -11.92 -13.60 9.91
N VAL A 255 -12.30 -14.00 11.11
CA VAL A 255 -12.94 -13.14 12.10
C VAL A 255 -11.86 -12.46 12.90
N ILE A 256 -11.88 -11.13 12.97
CA ILE A 256 -10.94 -10.36 13.79
C ILE A 256 -11.32 -10.51 15.26
N LEU A 257 -10.42 -11.06 16.08
CA LEU A 257 -10.59 -11.19 17.52
C LEU A 257 -9.93 -10.06 18.31
N ARG A 258 -8.87 -9.48 17.74
CA ARG A 258 -8.10 -8.43 18.37
C ARG A 258 -7.85 -7.29 17.41
N ALA A 259 -8.31 -6.10 17.77
CA ALA A 259 -7.97 -4.87 17.07
C ALA A 259 -8.17 -3.67 18.00
N ARG A 260 -7.46 -2.60 17.69
CA ARG A 260 -7.70 -1.29 18.30
C ARG A 260 -8.89 -0.63 17.60
N THR A 261 -10.10 -0.98 18.03
CA THR A 261 -11.30 -0.15 17.86
C THR A 261 -11.66 0.41 19.22
N ARG A 262 -12.31 1.58 19.27
CA ARG A 262 -12.65 2.26 20.52
C ARG A 262 -13.41 1.31 21.46
N MET A 263 -12.89 1.17 22.68
CA MET A 263 -13.62 0.57 23.79
C MET A 263 -14.65 1.59 24.26
N ASP A 264 -15.83 1.60 23.66
CA ASP A 264 -16.98 2.15 24.35
C ASP A 264 -17.47 1.06 25.32
N ASN A 265 -17.46 1.38 26.62
CA ASN A 265 -17.77 0.54 27.79
C ASN A 265 -16.59 -0.17 28.49
N CYS A 266 -15.61 0.60 28.95
CA CYS A 266 -15.08 0.37 30.30
C CYS A 266 -15.61 1.49 31.21
N GLN A 267 -16.73 1.21 31.88
CA GLN A 267 -17.06 1.84 33.16
C GLN A 267 -16.26 1.18 34.28
#